data_AF-A0A351HVH5-F1
#
_entry.id   AF-A0A351HVH5-F1
#
_cell.length_a   1.000
_cell.length_b   1.000
_cell.length_c   1.000
_cell.angle_alpha   90.00
_cell.angle_beta   90.00
_cell.angle_gamma   90.00
#
_symmetry.space_group_name_H-M   'P 1'
#
loop_
_entity.id
_entity.type
_entity.pdbx_description
1 polymer ?
#
loop_
_entity_poly.entity_id
_entity_poly.type
_entity_poly.pdbx_seq_one_letter_code
_entity_poly.pdbx_strand_id
1 'polypeptide(L)'
;MYNIKKELTFHKIERGDKMKNNEMIRLVKGARQRDTQCQLALIEGFKPLMLSMIRRYVYEADAVDDYLSEAAIVLLNAVETYNEDRGVPFSGYLKKELFYYIVNVAKSHKNCTSLNFSTGDDESLS
;
A
#
# COMPACT_ATOMS: atom_id res chain seq x y z
N MET A 1 15.09 3.44 -17.87
CA MET A 1 14.84 4.88 -17.65
C MET A 1 13.42 5.05 -17.10
N TYR A 2 13.28 5.18 -15.78
CA TYR A 2 11.98 5.32 -15.11
C TYR A 2 11.38 6.69 -15.49
N ASN A 3 10.20 6.69 -16.10
CA ASN A 3 9.58 7.88 -16.67
C ASN A 3 9.01 8.77 -15.54
N ILE A 4 9.72 9.86 -15.25
CA ILE A 4 9.45 10.87 -14.19
C ILE A 4 8.08 11.56 -14.39
N LYS A 5 7.42 11.38 -15.54
CA LYS A 5 6.08 11.94 -15.81
C LYS A 5 4.93 11.31 -14.98
N LYS A 6 5.16 10.20 -14.26
CA LYS A 6 4.14 9.67 -13.32
C LYS A 6 4.11 10.37 -11.95
N GLU A 7 5.11 11.21 -11.62
CA GLU A 7 5.14 11.94 -10.34
C GLU A 7 4.09 13.06 -10.22
N LEU A 8 3.41 13.45 -11.30
CA LEU A 8 2.50 14.60 -11.28
C LEU A 8 1.00 14.24 -11.37
N THR A 9 0.63 12.95 -11.39
CA THR A 9 -0.77 12.50 -11.32
C THR A 9 -1.19 12.03 -9.91
N PHE A 10 -0.72 12.73 -8.88
CA PHE A 10 -1.23 12.58 -7.50
C PHE A 10 -2.56 13.33 -7.26
N HIS A 11 -2.99 14.17 -8.20
CA HIS A 11 -4.09 15.12 -8.01
C HIS A 11 -5.51 14.59 -8.32
N LYS A 12 -5.70 13.30 -8.63
CA LYS A 12 -7.05 12.80 -8.99
C LYS A 12 -7.29 11.30 -8.83
N ILE A 13 -6.69 10.67 -7.82
CA ILE A 13 -7.22 9.37 -7.35
C ILE A 13 -8.07 9.68 -6.14
N GLU A 14 -9.36 9.69 -6.39
CA GLU A 14 -10.40 10.17 -5.52
C GLU A 14 -10.56 9.25 -4.30
N ARG A 15 -10.11 9.80 -3.16
CA ARG A 15 -10.68 9.70 -1.80
C ARG A 15 -10.79 8.31 -1.17
N GLY A 16 -9.71 7.90 -0.50
CA GLY A 16 -9.78 7.21 0.80
C GLY A 16 -10.01 8.19 1.97
N ASP A 17 -10.65 9.33 1.71
CA ASP A 17 -10.74 10.50 2.61
C ASP A 17 -12.20 10.92 2.80
N LYS A 18 -13.11 9.93 2.90
CA LYS A 18 -14.51 10.19 3.27
C LYS A 18 -14.65 10.54 4.76
N MET A 19 -13.65 10.21 5.57
CA MET A 19 -13.67 10.42 7.00
C MET A 19 -13.31 11.87 7.33
N LYS A 20 -14.11 12.52 8.17
CA LYS A 20 -13.82 13.88 8.62
C LYS A 20 -12.58 13.87 9.53
N ASN A 21 -11.77 14.93 9.50
CA ASN A 21 -10.53 15.02 10.29
C ASN A 21 -10.73 14.75 11.79
N ASN A 22 -11.83 15.22 12.38
CA ASN A 22 -12.15 14.99 13.78
C ASN A 22 -12.45 13.51 14.09
N GLU A 23 -13.17 12.84 13.20
CA GLU A 23 -13.46 11.41 13.28
C GLU A 23 -12.19 10.58 13.10
N MET A 24 -11.32 10.96 12.15
CA MET A 24 -10.03 10.31 11.91
C MET A 24 -9.15 10.34 13.15
N ILE A 25 -9.03 11.50 13.82
CA ILE A 25 -8.25 11.63 15.05
C ILE A 25 -8.81 10.71 16.13
N ARG A 26 -10.14 10.65 16.29
CA ARG A 26 -10.78 9.77 17.27
C ARG A 26 -10.48 8.30 16.98
N LEU A 27 -10.62 7.86 15.74
CA LEU A 27 -10.36 6.48 15.35
C LEU A 27 -8.88 6.10 15.51
N VAL A 28 -7.95 7.00 15.13
CA VAL A 28 -6.50 6.78 15.32
C VAL A 28 -6.17 6.59 16.81
N LYS A 29 -6.74 7.42 17.68
CA LYS A 29 -6.54 7.31 19.13
C LYS A 29 -7.08 5.99 19.69
N GLY A 30 -8.28 5.58 19.29
CA GLY A 30 -8.84 4.29 19.71
C GLY A 30 -8.06 3.09 19.16
N ALA A 31 -7.70 3.13 17.88
CA ALA A 31 -6.94 2.06 17.23
C ALA A 31 -5.55 1.87 17.85
N ARG A 32 -4.90 2.97 18.30
CA ARG A 32 -3.64 2.94 19.05
C ARG A 32 -3.79 2.25 20.41
N GLN A 33 -4.98 2.31 21.01
CA GLN A 33 -5.32 1.59 22.25
C GLN A 33 -5.76 0.14 21.98
N ARG A 34 -5.59 -0.36 20.76
CA ARG A 34 -6.00 -1.71 20.32
C ARG A 34 -7.51 -1.96 20.43
N ASP A 35 -8.32 -0.90 20.32
CA ASP A 35 -9.75 -1.03 20.09
C ASP A 35 -9.99 -1.60 18.68
N THR A 36 -10.45 -2.84 18.62
CA THR A 36 -10.71 -3.57 17.38
C THR A 36 -11.74 -2.86 16.49
N GLN A 37 -12.75 -2.19 17.06
CA GLN A 37 -13.75 -1.47 16.27
C GLN A 37 -13.12 -0.26 15.59
N CYS A 38 -12.25 0.46 16.30
CA CYS A 38 -11.51 1.57 15.71
C CYS A 38 -10.52 1.10 14.64
N GLN A 39 -9.82 -0.02 14.86
CA GLN A 39 -8.92 -0.62 13.87
C GLN A 39 -9.67 -1.03 12.60
N LEU A 40 -10.77 -1.75 12.73
CA LEU A 40 -11.61 -2.18 11.61
C LEU A 40 -12.19 -0.99 10.85
N ALA A 41 -12.66 0.03 11.55
CA ALA A 41 -13.19 1.24 10.93
C ALA A 41 -12.14 1.99 10.10
N LEU A 42 -10.89 2.06 10.57
CA LEU A 42 -9.79 2.62 9.77
C LEU A 42 -9.46 1.75 8.56
N ILE A 43 -9.36 0.43 8.74
CA ILE A 43 -9.06 -0.50 7.64
C ILE A 43 -10.12 -0.38 6.54
N GLU A 44 -11.41 -0.44 6.88
CA GLU A 44 -12.49 -0.30 5.89
C GLU A 44 -12.55 1.11 5.29
N GLY A 45 -12.28 2.16 6.07
CA GLY A 45 -12.22 3.53 5.57
C GLY A 45 -11.12 3.76 4.52
N PHE A 46 -9.96 3.12 4.70
CA PHE A 46 -8.81 3.24 3.79
C PHE A 46 -8.70 2.12 2.75
N LYS A 47 -9.53 1.08 2.83
CA LYS A 47 -9.55 -0.04 1.86
C LYS A 47 -9.64 0.41 0.39
N PRO A 48 -10.45 1.41 0.00
CA PRO A 48 -10.46 1.90 -1.39
C PRO A 48 -9.11 2.48 -1.83
N LEU A 49 -8.39 3.16 -0.93
CA LEU A 49 -7.06 3.70 -1.21
C LEU A 49 -6.04 2.57 -1.37
N MET A 50 -6.04 1.60 -0.45
CA MET A 50 -5.14 0.44 -0.50
C MET A 50 -5.32 -0.33 -1.82
N LEU A 51 -6.56 -0.69 -2.16
CA LEU A 51 -6.89 -1.37 -3.40
C LEU A 51 -6.48 -0.58 -4.65
N SER A 52 -6.70 0.74 -4.64
CA SER A 52 -6.32 1.60 -5.77
C SER A 52 -4.80 1.61 -5.99
N MET A 53 -4.02 1.63 -4.91
CA MET A 53 -2.56 1.58 -5.01
C MET A 53 -2.07 0.20 -5.43
N ILE A 54 -2.58 -0.88 -4.84
CA ILE A 54 -2.21 -2.27 -5.18
C ILE A 54 -2.42 -2.50 -6.68
N ARG A 55 -3.63 -2.24 -7.18
CA ARG A 55 -3.97 -2.39 -8.61
C ARG A 55 -3.13 -1.54 -9.56
N ARG A 56 -2.55 -0.44 -9.06
CA ARG A 56 -1.73 0.49 -9.87
C ARG A 56 -0.29 0.01 -10.02
N TYR A 57 0.25 -0.67 -9.01
CA TYR A 57 1.68 -0.99 -8.94
C TYR A 57 1.98 -2.49 -8.99
N VAL A 58 1.02 -3.32 -8.62
CA VAL A 58 1.13 -4.77 -8.60
C VAL A 58 0.31 -5.36 -9.75
N TYR A 59 0.92 -6.28 -10.51
CA TYR A 59 0.34 -6.84 -11.73
C TYR A 59 -0.25 -8.26 -11.53
N GLU A 60 -0.01 -8.87 -10.36
CA GLU A 60 -0.52 -10.18 -9.97
C GLU A 60 -1.94 -10.03 -9.42
N ALA A 61 -2.94 -10.34 -10.23
CA ALA A 61 -4.36 -10.15 -9.89
C ALA A 61 -4.86 -11.16 -8.85
N ASP A 62 -4.21 -12.32 -8.78
CA ASP A 62 -4.48 -13.43 -7.86
C ASP A 62 -3.98 -13.16 -6.43
N ALA A 63 -2.95 -12.31 -6.27
CA ALA A 63 -2.39 -11.98 -4.96
C ALA A 63 -2.96 -10.69 -4.33
N VAL A 64 -4.01 -10.09 -4.91
CA VAL A 64 -4.59 -8.81 -4.43
C VAL A 64 -5.03 -8.87 -2.97
N ASP A 65 -5.61 -9.98 -2.52
CA ASP A 65 -6.09 -10.14 -1.14
C ASP A 65 -4.92 -10.25 -0.13
N ASP A 66 -3.80 -10.83 -0.55
CA ASP A 66 -2.57 -10.91 0.25
C ASP A 66 -1.98 -9.50 0.44
N TYR A 67 -1.82 -8.76 -0.66
CA TYR A 67 -1.33 -7.37 -0.58
C TYR A 67 -2.27 -6.46 0.18
N LEU A 68 -3.58 -6.70 0.13
CA LEU A 68 -4.55 -5.93 0.91
C LEU A 68 -4.38 -6.19 2.41
N SER A 69 -4.14 -7.44 2.79
CA SER A 69 -3.87 -7.83 4.17
C SER A 69 -2.57 -7.21 4.69
N GLU A 70 -1.50 -7.25 3.89
CA GLU A 70 -0.24 -6.59 4.22
C GLU A 70 -0.38 -5.05 4.30
N ALA A 71 -1.14 -4.44 3.39
CA ALA A 71 -1.42 -3.00 3.45
C ALA A 71 -2.20 -2.61 4.71
N ALA A 72 -3.09 -3.48 5.21
CA ALA A 72 -3.76 -3.28 6.48
C ALA A 72 -2.77 -3.32 7.66
N ILE A 73 -1.76 -4.20 7.62
CA ILE A 73 -0.68 -4.22 8.62
C ILE A 73 0.12 -2.92 8.57
N VAL A 74 0.46 -2.42 7.39
CA VAL A 74 1.13 -1.11 7.23
C VAL A 74 0.30 0.01 7.83
N LEU A 75 -1.03 0.00 7.63
CA LEU A 75 -1.93 0.97 8.23
C LEU A 75 -1.88 0.90 9.77
N LEU A 76 -1.97 -0.29 10.36
CA LEU A 76 -1.91 -0.44 11.82
C LEU A 76 -0.57 0.00 12.39
N ASN A 77 0.54 -0.31 11.73
CA ASN A 77 1.87 0.19 12.10
C ASN A 77 1.96 1.72 11.98
N ALA A 78 1.32 2.31 10.96
CA ALA A 78 1.22 3.76 10.81
C ALA A 78 0.42 4.38 11.96
N VAL A 79 -0.66 3.76 12.44
CA VAL A 79 -1.40 4.21 13.63
C VAL A 79 -0.50 4.26 14.86
N GLU A 80 0.32 3.24 15.09
CA GLU A 80 1.24 3.17 16.23
C GLU A 80 2.34 4.23 16.16
N THR A 81 2.89 4.49 14.96
CA THR A 81 4.05 5.39 14.75
C THR A 81 3.69 6.84 14.43
N TYR A 82 2.42 7.13 14.13
CA TYR A 82 1.98 8.47 13.75
C TYR A 82 2.15 9.50 14.87
N ASN A 83 2.81 10.61 14.55
CA ASN A 83 3.02 11.72 15.47
C ASN A 83 2.18 12.93 15.05
N GLU A 84 1.20 13.29 15.88
CA GLU A 84 0.28 14.42 15.70
C GLU A 84 1.00 15.78 15.71
N ASP A 85 2.11 15.91 16.44
CA ASP A 85 2.86 17.17 16.61
C ASP A 85 3.55 17.64 15.34
N ARG A 86 3.68 16.76 14.33
CA ARG A 86 4.28 17.08 13.04
C ARG A 86 3.38 17.92 12.13
N GLY A 87 2.11 18.13 12.50
CA GLY A 87 1.16 18.97 11.75
C GLY A 87 0.71 18.38 10.39
N VAL A 88 1.05 17.13 10.10
CA VAL A 88 0.64 16.43 8.87
C VAL A 88 -0.58 15.56 9.19
N PRO A 89 -1.70 15.68 8.45
CA PRO A 89 -2.87 14.80 8.66
C PRO A 89 -2.51 13.32 8.50
N PHE A 90 -3.15 12.47 9.31
CA PHE A 90 -2.91 11.03 9.29
C PHE A 90 -3.12 10.42 7.90
N SER A 91 -4.13 10.85 7.13
CA SER A 91 -4.36 10.37 5.76
C SER A 91 -3.17 10.64 4.83
N GLY A 92 -2.54 11.81 4.95
CA GLY A 92 -1.34 12.16 4.20
C GLY A 92 -0.12 11.30 4.59
N TYR A 93 0.07 11.10 5.90
CA TYR A 93 1.11 10.21 6.43
C TYR A 93 0.91 8.76 5.96
N LEU A 94 -0.29 8.21 6.14
CA LEU A 94 -0.62 6.84 5.74
C LEU A 94 -0.43 6.62 4.24
N LYS A 95 -0.84 7.57 3.41
CA LYS A 95 -0.66 7.50 1.95
C LYS A 95 0.83 7.37 1.57
N LYS A 96 1.70 8.07 2.30
CA LYS A 96 3.16 7.97 2.12
C LYS A 96 3.67 6.59 2.51
N GLU A 97 3.29 6.07 3.67
CA GLU A 97 3.71 4.74 4.15
C GLU A 97 3.26 3.62 3.19
N LEU A 98 1.99 3.64 2.78
CA LEU A 98 1.45 2.70 1.79
C LEU A 98 2.18 2.79 0.45
N PHE A 99 2.50 4.00 -0.02
CA PHE A 99 3.24 4.17 -1.26
C PHE A 99 4.63 3.53 -1.19
N TYR A 100 5.38 3.73 -0.11
CA TYR A 100 6.69 3.13 0.04
C TYR A 100 6.61 1.60 0.09
N TYR A 101 5.69 1.06 0.88
CA TYR A 101 5.47 -0.38 0.96
C TYR A 101 5.14 -0.99 -0.42
N ILE A 102 4.13 -0.47 -1.12
CA ILE A 102 3.65 -1.02 -2.39
C ILE A 102 4.70 -0.89 -3.51
N VAL A 103 5.43 0.22 -3.56
CA VAL A 103 6.52 0.39 -4.54
C VAL A 103 7.68 -0.55 -4.23
N ASN A 104 7.98 -0.82 -2.96
CA ASN A 104 9.02 -1.76 -2.57
C ASN A 104 8.65 -3.19 -2.96
N VAL A 105 7.43 -3.61 -2.67
CA VAL A 105 6.87 -4.88 -3.12
C VAL A 105 7.01 -5.00 -4.64
N ALA A 106 6.48 -4.05 -5.40
CA ALA A 106 6.53 -4.08 -6.87
C ALA A 106 7.96 -4.14 -7.45
N LYS A 107 8.98 -3.65 -6.74
CA LYS A 107 10.39 -3.80 -7.13
C LYS A 107 10.92 -5.20 -6.85
N SER A 108 10.60 -5.78 -5.70
CA SER A 108 11.01 -7.15 -5.34
C SER A 108 10.45 -8.19 -6.33
N HIS A 109 9.18 -8.07 -6.72
CA HIS A 109 8.58 -8.96 -7.72
C HIS A 109 9.29 -8.88 -9.09
N LYS A 110 9.65 -7.67 -9.55
CA LYS A 110 10.40 -7.49 -10.80
C LYS A 110 11.78 -8.16 -10.76
N ASN A 111 12.41 -8.22 -9.59
CA ASN A 111 13.72 -8.83 -9.45
C ASN A 111 13.63 -10.37 -9.39
N CYS A 112 12.54 -10.92 -8.85
CA CYS A 112 12.29 -12.38 -8.80
C CYS A 112 11.97 -13.00 -10.18
N THR A 113 11.46 -12.23 -11.15
CA THR A 113 11.15 -12.77 -12.51
C THR A 113 12.39 -12.91 -13.42
N SER A 114 13.62 -12.69 -12.92
CA SER A 114 14.83 -12.65 -13.78
C SER A 114 15.67 -13.93 -13.86
N LEU A 115 15.27 -15.04 -13.23
CA LEU A 115 16.08 -16.28 -13.22
C LEU A 115 15.22 -17.52 -13.52
N ASN A 116 14.91 -17.75 -14.79
CA ASN A 116 14.93 -19.09 -15.41
C ASN A 116 14.58 -18.98 -16.89
N PHE A 117 15.60 -18.70 -17.70
CA PHE A 117 15.65 -19.33 -19.01
C PHE A 117 17.00 -20.01 -19.11
N SER A 118 17.08 -21.22 -18.56
CA SER A 118 18.13 -22.15 -18.94
C SER A 118 17.81 -22.57 -20.38
N THR A 119 18.31 -21.82 -21.36
CA THR A 119 18.42 -22.33 -22.74
C THR A 119 19.43 -23.47 -22.67
N GLY A 120 18.91 -24.67 -22.51
CA GLY A 120 19.64 -25.92 -22.69
C GLY A 120 19.09 -26.68 -23.88
N ASP A 121 18.83 -25.98 -24.99
CA ASP A 121 18.60 -26.61 -26.28
C ASP A 121 19.92 -26.49 -27.06
N ASP A 122 20.67 -27.60 -27.21
CA ASP A 122 20.70 -28.34 -28.48
C ASP A 122 21.72 -29.49 -28.51
N GLU A 123 21.39 -30.46 -29.38
CA GLU A 123 22.22 -31.52 -29.96
C GLU A 123 22.76 -32.69 -29.12
N SER A 124 22.11 -33.85 -29.27
CA SER A 124 22.58 -34.83 -30.28
C SER A 124 21.55 -35.92 -30.52
N LEU A 125 21.13 -36.02 -31.78
CA LEU A 125 20.59 -37.23 -32.38
C LEU A 125 21.69 -38.32 -32.36
N SER A 126 21.40 -39.47 -31.77
CA SER A 126 21.93 -40.77 -32.23
C SER A 126 21.02 -41.91 -31.76
#